data_AF-A0A7K3D0P6-F1
#
_entry.id   AF-A0A7K3D0P6-F1
#
_cell.length_a   1.000
_cell.length_b   1.000
_cell.length_c   1.000
_cell.angle_alpha   90.00
_cell.angle_beta   90.00
_cell.angle_gamma   90.00
#
_symmetry.space_group_name_H-M   'P 1'
#
loop_
_entity.id
_entity.type
_entity.pdbx_description
1 polymer ?
#
loop_
_entity_poly.entity_id
_entity_poly.type
_entity_poly.pdbx_seq_one_letter_code
_entity_poly.pdbx_strand_id
1 'polypeptide(L)'
;MRAKTVLPAVAMTAVSMVLTLAVVMMWLGSAVPWLVALVVGLGIDGGWLATLAYERRLAAQGDHNRVVTAIGWSFGLLASGVLVSHAVTVEDSAGAWLAVAWLPIAAKALWLVHGLWERTALTTHALDAIQGIQQEARDEAAVARARLRAEAATEETRLTAVTAAGARVARVQAKTAHTLSGAWATLEAARKGEGTGKALTSVTAPVTPGVTARWELPVWGPSEQVPALDAAAPTLTDAALDQLVDAIRTSEDPALSYRDMATRFRASGHSASEVRLRAAWKRVA
;
A
#
# COMPACT_ATOMS: atom_id res chain seq x y z
N MET A 1 3.43 -32.71 29.55
CA MET A 1 2.95 -34.01 29.02
C MET A 1 3.21 -34.18 27.51
N ARG A 2 3.24 -33.11 26.70
CA ARG A 2 3.48 -33.16 25.24
C ARG A 2 4.76 -33.88 24.78
N ALA A 3 5.88 -33.75 25.50
CA ALA A 3 7.15 -34.36 25.08
C ALA A 3 7.12 -35.90 25.10
N LYS A 4 6.34 -36.52 26.00
CA LYS A 4 6.33 -37.99 26.17
C LYS A 4 5.59 -38.70 25.03
N THR A 5 4.67 -38.02 24.35
CA THR A 5 3.77 -38.62 23.36
C THR A 5 4.30 -38.54 21.93
N VAL A 6 5.24 -37.61 21.67
CA VAL A 6 5.93 -37.44 20.38
C VAL A 6 7.12 -38.40 20.23
N LEU A 7 7.70 -38.82 21.37
CA LEU A 7 8.97 -39.55 21.44
C LEU A 7 9.00 -40.85 20.61
N PRO A 8 7.94 -41.68 20.58
CA PRO A 8 7.91 -42.87 19.72
C PRO A 8 7.96 -42.54 18.23
N ALA A 9 7.25 -41.50 17.78
CA ALA A 9 7.23 -41.09 16.37
C ALA A 9 8.58 -40.55 15.92
N VAL A 10 9.22 -39.74 16.76
CA VAL A 10 10.58 -39.22 16.49
C VAL A 10 11.60 -40.36 16.46
N ALA A 11 11.56 -41.27 17.43
CA ALA A 11 12.48 -42.41 17.47
C ALA A 11 12.32 -43.29 16.23
N MET A 12 11.08 -43.60 15.83
CA MET A 12 10.81 -44.44 14.66
C MET A 12 11.23 -43.77 13.35
N THR A 13 10.99 -42.46 13.21
CA THR A 13 11.49 -41.65 12.08
C THR A 13 13.02 -41.67 12.02
N ALA A 14 13.71 -41.46 13.15
CA ALA A 14 15.17 -41.44 13.19
C ALA A 14 15.77 -42.81 12.82
N VAL A 15 15.26 -43.90 13.40
CA VAL A 15 15.70 -45.27 13.07
C VAL A 15 15.45 -45.58 11.60
N SER A 16 14.27 -45.20 11.08
CA SER A 16 13.93 -45.38 9.67
C SER A 16 14.92 -44.68 8.75
N MET A 17 15.26 -43.42 9.02
CA MET A 17 16.19 -42.63 8.21
C MET A 17 17.60 -43.21 8.21
N VAL A 18 18.11 -43.60 9.38
CA VAL A 18 19.44 -44.22 9.49
C VAL A 18 19.50 -45.50 8.66
N LEU A 19 18.42 -46.29 8.69
CA LEU A 19 18.34 -47.53 7.93
C LEU A 19 18.25 -47.30 6.42
N THR A 20 17.40 -46.37 5.96
CA THR A 20 17.32 -46.02 4.53
C THR A 20 18.66 -45.50 4.02
N LEU A 21 19.31 -44.60 4.76
CA LEU A 21 20.62 -44.10 4.38
C LEU A 21 21.67 -45.21 4.33
N ALA A 22 21.71 -46.10 5.32
CA ALA A 22 22.66 -47.22 5.35
C ALA A 22 22.47 -48.15 4.14
N VAL A 23 21.22 -48.50 3.82
CA VAL A 23 20.90 -49.35 2.67
C VAL A 23 21.24 -48.67 1.35
N VAL A 24 20.91 -47.38 1.18
CA VAL A 24 21.27 -46.61 -0.01
C VAL A 24 22.79 -46.56 -0.17
N MET A 25 23.54 -46.35 0.92
CA MET A 25 24.99 -46.33 0.88
C MET A 25 25.60 -47.68 0.52
N MET A 26 25.10 -48.78 1.11
CA MET A 26 25.57 -50.14 0.80
C MET A 26 25.28 -50.53 -0.65
N TRP A 27 24.08 -50.19 -1.15
CA TRP A 27 23.64 -50.61 -2.47
C TRP A 27 24.16 -49.68 -3.56
N LEU A 28 23.85 -48.39 -3.47
CA LEU A 28 24.18 -47.40 -4.51
C LEU A 28 25.67 -47.03 -4.48
N GLY A 29 26.33 -47.08 -3.32
CA GLY A 29 27.77 -46.83 -3.21
C GLY A 29 28.65 -47.84 -3.94
N SER A 30 28.09 -48.99 -4.34
CA SER A 30 28.77 -49.96 -5.22
C SER A 30 28.72 -49.56 -6.70
N ALA A 31 27.72 -48.76 -7.10
CA ALA A 31 27.44 -48.40 -8.50
C ALA A 31 27.84 -46.96 -8.85
N VAL A 32 27.81 -46.04 -7.88
CA VAL A 32 28.13 -44.62 -8.06
C VAL A 32 29.09 -44.15 -6.97
N PRO A 33 29.79 -43.01 -7.16
CA PRO A 33 30.65 -42.45 -6.12
C PRO A 33 29.91 -42.28 -4.79
N TRP A 34 30.54 -42.67 -3.69
CA TRP A 34 29.91 -42.71 -2.36
C TRP A 34 29.27 -41.37 -1.94
N LEU A 35 29.85 -40.24 -2.34
CA LEU A 35 29.28 -38.89 -2.11
C LEU A 35 27.91 -38.72 -2.77
N VAL A 36 27.75 -39.25 -3.98
CA VAL A 36 26.47 -39.18 -4.71
C VAL A 36 25.43 -40.04 -4.00
N ALA A 37 25.79 -41.25 -3.57
CA ALA A 37 24.90 -42.12 -2.81
C ALA A 37 24.46 -41.47 -1.48
N LEU A 38 25.38 -40.80 -0.79
CA LEU A 38 25.09 -40.05 0.44
C LEU A 38 24.09 -38.92 0.17
N VAL A 39 24.30 -38.12 -0.87
CA VAL A 39 23.39 -37.03 -1.25
C VAL A 39 22.00 -37.56 -1.61
N VAL A 40 21.92 -38.69 -2.32
CA VAL A 40 20.63 -39.33 -2.67
C VAL A 40 19.91 -39.80 -1.40
N GLY A 41 20.59 -40.50 -0.49
CA GLY A 41 20.01 -40.96 0.77
C GLY A 41 19.52 -39.80 1.64
N LEU A 42 20.37 -38.79 1.86
CA LEU A 42 19.99 -37.57 2.58
C LEU A 42 18.88 -36.78 1.87
N GLY A 43 18.82 -36.84 0.54
CA GLY A 43 17.77 -36.18 -0.25
C GLY A 43 16.40 -36.82 -0.04
N ILE A 44 16.33 -38.16 0.00
CA ILE A 44 15.10 -38.90 0.29
C ILE A 44 14.61 -38.56 1.69
N ASP A 45 15.48 -38.71 2.69
CA ASP A 45 15.11 -38.48 4.09
C ASP A 45 14.84 -36.99 4.39
N GLY A 46 15.63 -36.09 3.79
CA GLY A 46 15.48 -34.64 3.92
C GLY A 46 14.19 -34.13 3.28
N GLY A 47 13.83 -34.65 2.10
CA GLY A 47 12.55 -34.38 1.45
C GLY A 47 11.38 -34.85 2.33
N TRP A 48 11.49 -36.04 2.89
CA TRP A 48 10.49 -36.57 3.82
C TRP A 48 10.34 -35.71 5.08
N LEU A 49 11.44 -35.33 5.74
CA LEU A 49 11.39 -34.45 6.91
C LEU A 49 10.83 -33.07 6.60
N ALA A 50 11.18 -32.48 5.45
CA ALA A 50 10.63 -31.20 5.02
C ALA A 50 9.11 -31.26 4.88
N THR A 51 8.59 -32.33 4.28
CA THR A 51 7.14 -32.52 4.14
C THR A 51 6.45 -32.74 5.49
N LEU A 52 7.05 -33.54 6.38
CA LEU A 52 6.54 -33.75 7.74
C LEU A 52 6.52 -32.46 8.57
N ALA A 53 7.59 -31.67 8.49
CA ALA A 53 7.67 -30.38 9.18
C ALA A 53 6.62 -29.39 8.65
N TYR A 54 6.41 -29.38 7.33
CA TYR A 54 5.39 -28.53 6.71
C TYR A 54 3.97 -28.95 7.10
N GLU A 55 3.66 -30.25 7.08
CA GLU A 55 2.38 -30.79 7.56
C GLU A 55 2.14 -30.46 9.03
N ARG A 56 3.16 -30.61 9.89
CA ARG A 56 3.09 -30.26 11.32
C ARG A 56 2.79 -28.78 11.53
N ARG A 57 3.42 -27.91 10.73
CA ARG A 57 3.17 -26.46 10.75
C ARG A 57 1.73 -26.13 10.33
N LEU A 58 1.25 -26.70 9.23
CA LEU A 58 -0.13 -26.52 8.77
C LEU A 58 -1.14 -27.02 9.81
N ALA A 59 -0.90 -28.21 10.38
CA ALA A 59 -1.76 -28.77 11.41
C ALA A 59 -1.83 -27.89 12.66
N ALA A 60 -0.72 -27.26 13.07
CA ALA A 60 -0.69 -26.29 14.16
C ALA A 60 -1.50 -25.01 13.86
N GLN A 61 -1.69 -24.68 12.58
CA GLN A 61 -2.52 -23.57 12.11
C GLN A 61 -3.98 -23.98 11.85
N GLY A 62 -4.34 -25.25 12.07
CA GLY A 62 -5.67 -25.78 11.76
C GLY A 62 -5.95 -25.97 10.27
N ASP A 63 -4.92 -25.95 9.42
CA ASP A 63 -5.02 -26.14 7.97
C ASP A 63 -4.40 -27.49 7.54
N HIS A 64 -4.73 -27.95 6.35
CA HIS A 64 -4.22 -29.18 5.76
C HIS A 64 -4.10 -29.09 4.23
N ASN A 65 -2.98 -29.55 3.69
CA ASN A 65 -2.76 -29.60 2.25
C ASN A 65 -2.63 -31.06 1.78
N ARG A 66 -3.63 -31.52 1.01
CA ARG A 66 -3.67 -32.90 0.48
C ARG A 66 -2.48 -33.24 -0.40
N VAL A 67 -1.95 -32.27 -1.15
CA VAL A 67 -0.79 -32.47 -2.04
C VAL A 67 0.45 -32.75 -1.21
N VAL A 68 0.71 -31.94 -0.18
CA VAL A 68 1.85 -32.17 0.71
C VAL A 68 1.72 -33.51 1.42
N THR A 69 0.51 -33.86 1.88
CA THR A 69 0.26 -35.17 2.49
C THR A 69 0.56 -36.33 1.55
N ALA A 70 0.13 -36.23 0.29
CA ALA A 70 0.43 -37.23 -0.73
C ALA A 70 1.95 -37.36 -0.98
N ILE A 71 2.68 -36.23 -1.03
CA ILE A 71 4.14 -36.21 -1.19
C ILE A 71 4.82 -36.84 0.05
N GLY A 72 4.36 -36.53 1.26
CA GLY A 72 4.93 -37.14 2.47
C GLY A 72 4.72 -38.66 2.52
N TRP A 73 3.60 -39.17 1.99
CA TRP A 73 3.36 -40.59 1.82
C TRP A 73 4.19 -41.21 0.70
N SER A 74 4.39 -40.50 -0.42
CA SER A 74 5.20 -41.02 -1.52
C SER A 74 6.66 -41.22 -1.11
N PHE A 75 7.23 -40.31 -0.32
CA PHE A 75 8.57 -40.50 0.27
C PHE A 75 8.62 -41.71 1.20
N GLY A 76 7.61 -41.90 2.06
CA GLY A 76 7.53 -43.09 2.93
C GLY A 76 7.45 -44.39 2.14
N LEU A 77 6.64 -44.43 1.07
CA LEU A 77 6.55 -45.58 0.17
C LEU A 77 7.86 -45.83 -0.59
N LEU A 78 8.53 -44.77 -1.05
CA LEU A 78 9.81 -44.85 -1.74
C LEU A 78 10.90 -45.41 -0.82
N ALA A 79 11.01 -44.88 0.40
CA ALA A 79 11.90 -45.37 1.44
C ALA A 79 11.67 -46.86 1.75
N SER A 80 10.40 -47.25 1.94
CA SER A 80 10.04 -48.66 2.13
C SER A 80 10.37 -49.51 0.90
N GLY A 81 10.15 -49.00 -0.31
CA GLY A 81 10.50 -49.68 -1.55
C GLY A 81 12.00 -49.98 -1.66
N VAL A 82 12.85 -49.03 -1.28
CA VAL A 82 14.31 -49.23 -1.22
C VAL A 82 14.66 -50.35 -0.23
N LEU A 83 14.08 -50.34 0.97
CA LEU A 83 14.33 -51.38 1.97
C LEU A 83 13.83 -52.76 1.52
N VAL A 84 12.65 -52.84 0.89
CA VAL A 84 12.12 -54.08 0.31
C VAL A 84 13.03 -54.59 -0.80
N SER A 85 13.51 -53.71 -1.69
CA SER A 85 14.44 -54.12 -2.76
C SER A 85 15.72 -54.71 -2.17
N HIS A 86 16.27 -54.09 -1.13
CA HIS A 86 17.46 -54.61 -0.45
C HIS A 86 17.20 -55.97 0.19
N ALA A 87 16.06 -56.12 0.87
CA ALA A 87 15.65 -57.36 1.51
C ALA A 87 15.55 -58.54 0.53
N VAL A 88 15.13 -58.29 -0.72
CA VAL A 88 15.01 -59.32 -1.76
C VAL A 88 16.35 -59.64 -2.42
N THR A 89 17.30 -58.70 -2.41
CA THR A 89 18.64 -58.87 -3.02
C THR A 89 19.70 -59.44 -2.08
N VAL A 90 19.44 -59.46 -0.77
CA VAL A 90 20.41 -59.98 0.22
C VAL A 90 20.27 -61.50 0.35
N GLU A 91 21.40 -62.21 0.30
CA GLU A 91 21.43 -63.68 0.33
C GLU A 91 21.06 -64.24 1.71
N ASP A 92 21.45 -63.54 2.77
CA ASP A 92 21.16 -63.89 4.16
C ASP A 92 20.20 -62.89 4.80
N SER A 93 19.33 -63.36 5.70
CA SER A 93 18.46 -62.51 6.54
C SER A 93 17.33 -61.73 5.83
N ALA A 94 16.93 -62.13 4.62
CA ALA A 94 15.83 -61.50 3.87
C ALA A 94 14.54 -61.28 4.70
N GLY A 95 14.17 -62.25 5.54
CA GLY A 95 13.01 -62.15 6.43
C GLY A 95 13.13 -61.05 7.49
N ALA A 96 14.32 -60.83 8.04
CA ALA A 96 14.56 -59.76 9.00
C ALA A 96 14.48 -58.39 8.33
N TRP A 97 15.06 -58.25 7.14
CA TRP A 97 14.98 -57.01 6.37
C TRP A 97 13.57 -56.67 5.91
N LEU A 98 12.78 -57.67 5.49
CA LEU A 98 11.37 -57.47 5.15
C LEU A 98 10.55 -56.99 6.35
N ALA A 99 10.84 -57.46 7.57
CA ALA A 99 10.15 -56.99 8.76
C ALA A 99 10.41 -55.50 9.02
N VAL A 100 11.64 -55.03 8.81
CA VAL A 100 12.05 -53.65 9.08
C VAL A 100 11.73 -52.71 7.91
N ALA A 101 11.52 -53.22 6.70
CA ALA A 101 11.22 -52.43 5.51
C ALA A 101 9.95 -51.56 5.61
N TRP A 102 9.05 -51.90 6.53
CA TRP A 102 7.80 -51.16 6.80
C TRP A 102 7.96 -50.02 7.80
N LEU A 103 9.14 -49.83 8.42
CA LEU A 103 9.40 -48.76 9.38
C LEU A 103 9.07 -47.35 8.86
N PRO A 104 9.42 -46.94 7.62
CA PRO A 104 9.10 -45.60 7.12
C PRO A 104 7.60 -45.32 7.10
N ILE A 105 6.80 -46.29 6.63
CA ILE A 105 5.34 -46.23 6.60
C ILE A 105 4.77 -46.17 8.02
N ALA A 106 5.26 -47.03 8.92
CA ALA A 106 4.81 -47.06 10.31
C ALA A 106 5.15 -45.77 11.06
N ALA A 107 6.32 -45.18 10.82
CA ALA A 107 6.70 -43.87 11.38
C ALA A 107 5.72 -42.76 10.93
N LYS A 108 5.39 -42.72 9.63
CA LYS A 108 4.38 -41.77 9.10
C LYS A 108 3.00 -41.99 9.73
N ALA A 109 2.57 -43.24 9.86
CA ALA A 109 1.30 -43.58 10.50
C ALA A 109 1.28 -43.13 11.98
N LEU A 110 2.40 -43.28 12.70
CA LEU A 110 2.51 -42.87 14.09
C LEU A 110 2.37 -41.34 14.25
N TRP A 111 2.90 -40.57 13.31
CA TRP A 111 2.68 -39.12 13.26
C TRP A 111 1.21 -38.73 13.04
N LEU A 112 0.46 -39.51 12.27
CA LEU A 112 -0.99 -39.33 12.09
C LEU A 112 -1.76 -39.65 13.36
N VAL A 113 -1.48 -40.80 13.97
CA VAL A 113 -2.10 -41.21 15.25
C VAL A 113 -1.81 -40.17 16.33
N HIS A 114 -0.59 -39.65 16.39
CA HIS A 114 -0.25 -38.58 17.31
C HIS A 114 -1.07 -37.31 17.04
N GLY A 115 -1.21 -36.90 15.78
CA GLY A 115 -2.04 -35.74 15.43
C GLY A 115 -3.51 -35.92 15.76
N LEU A 116 -4.04 -37.14 15.60
CA LEU A 116 -5.40 -37.48 16.05
C LEU A 116 -5.51 -37.43 17.57
N TRP A 117 -4.50 -37.92 18.28
CA TRP A 117 -4.51 -37.94 19.74
C TRP A 117 -4.46 -36.52 20.32
N GLU A 118 -3.65 -35.63 19.72
CA GLU A 118 -3.64 -34.20 20.06
C GLU A 118 -5.02 -33.55 19.87
N ARG A 119 -5.78 -33.95 18.84
CA ARG A 119 -7.16 -33.46 18.64
C ARG A 119 -8.13 -34.02 19.67
N THR A 120 -8.04 -35.31 20.00
CA THR A 120 -8.91 -35.93 21.01
C THR A 120 -8.59 -35.50 22.45
N ALA A 121 -7.40 -34.95 22.68
CA ALA A 121 -7.02 -34.37 23.98
C ALA A 121 -7.62 -32.98 24.20
N LEU A 122 -8.09 -32.31 23.14
CA LEU A 122 -8.86 -31.07 23.26
C LEU A 122 -10.31 -31.43 23.59
N THR A 123 -10.88 -30.79 24.61
CA THR A 123 -12.30 -30.97 24.93
C THR A 123 -13.17 -30.44 23.79
N THR A 124 -14.37 -30.99 23.61
CA THR A 124 -15.32 -30.53 22.57
C THR A 124 -15.57 -29.02 22.66
N HIS A 125 -15.66 -28.50 23.88
CA HIS A 125 -15.75 -27.06 24.15
C HIS A 125 -14.55 -26.26 23.62
N ALA A 126 -13.32 -26.78 23.73
CA ALA A 126 -12.14 -26.11 23.20
C ALA A 126 -12.13 -26.11 21.66
N LEU A 127 -12.60 -27.18 21.02
CA LEU A 127 -12.74 -27.23 19.56
C LEU A 127 -13.82 -26.27 19.06
N ASP A 128 -14.97 -26.21 19.73
CA ASP A 128 -16.05 -25.27 19.40
C ASP A 128 -15.60 -23.81 19.58
N ALA A 129 -14.85 -23.51 20.65
CA ALA A 129 -14.29 -22.19 20.86
C ALA A 129 -13.28 -21.80 19.77
N ILE A 130 -12.40 -22.72 19.36
CA ILE A 130 -11.45 -22.49 18.26
C ILE A 130 -12.21 -22.25 16.95
N GLN A 131 -13.24 -23.05 16.67
CA GLN A 131 -14.06 -22.89 15.47
C GLN A 131 -14.80 -21.54 15.48
N GLY A 132 -15.34 -21.13 16.64
CA GLY A 132 -15.96 -19.81 16.82
C GLY A 132 -15.00 -18.66 16.51
N ILE A 133 -13.81 -18.66 17.11
CA ILE A 133 -12.78 -17.64 16.88
C ILE A 133 -12.37 -17.59 15.39
N GLN A 134 -12.22 -18.75 14.75
CA GLN A 134 -11.86 -18.80 13.34
C GLN A 134 -12.94 -18.26 12.41
N GLN A 135 -14.23 -18.48 12.74
CA GLN A 135 -15.33 -17.93 11.96
C GLN A 135 -15.45 -16.42 12.17
N GLU A 136 -15.37 -15.95 13.41
CA GLU A 136 -15.41 -14.51 13.73
C GLU A 136 -14.27 -13.76 13.03
N ALA A 137 -13.05 -14.29 13.05
CA ALA A 137 -11.92 -13.70 12.34
C ALA A 137 -12.12 -13.69 10.81
N ARG A 138 -12.78 -14.70 10.23
CA ARG A 138 -13.11 -14.73 8.79
C ARG A 138 -14.15 -13.67 8.45
N ASP A 139 -15.17 -13.53 9.27
CA ASP A 139 -16.26 -12.58 9.07
C ASP A 139 -15.74 -11.15 9.22
N GLU A 140 -14.94 -10.88 10.24
CA GLU A 140 -14.30 -9.58 10.44
C GLU A 140 -13.38 -9.22 9.25
N ALA A 141 -12.58 -10.17 8.76
CA ALA A 141 -11.75 -9.97 7.58
C ALA A 141 -12.59 -9.72 6.31
N ALA A 142 -13.73 -10.39 6.15
CA ALA A 142 -14.64 -10.17 5.03
C ALA A 142 -15.28 -8.78 5.09
N VAL A 143 -15.74 -8.34 6.27
CA VAL A 143 -16.30 -7.01 6.50
C VAL A 143 -15.25 -5.92 6.26
N ALA A 144 -14.03 -6.09 6.78
CA ALA A 144 -12.94 -5.14 6.56
C ALA A 144 -12.62 -4.98 5.06
N ARG A 145 -12.54 -6.09 4.32
CA ARG A 145 -12.36 -6.04 2.86
C ARG A 145 -13.53 -5.36 2.14
N ALA A 146 -14.76 -5.62 2.55
CA ALA A 146 -15.94 -4.99 1.96
C ALA A 146 -15.93 -3.47 2.21
N ARG A 147 -15.60 -3.04 3.42
CA ARG A 147 -15.47 -1.62 3.78
C ARG A 147 -14.37 -0.92 2.98
N LEU A 148 -13.18 -1.50 2.91
CA LEU A 148 -12.06 -0.94 2.13
C LEU A 148 -12.41 -0.83 0.64
N ARG A 149 -13.14 -1.81 0.08
CA ARG A 149 -13.64 -1.73 -1.31
C ARG A 149 -14.65 -0.60 -1.50
N ALA A 150 -15.57 -0.40 -0.55
CA ALA A 150 -16.55 0.68 -0.61
C ALA A 150 -15.91 2.07 -0.52
N GLU A 151 -14.93 2.24 0.38
CA GLU A 151 -14.14 3.47 0.51
C GLU A 151 -13.34 3.74 -0.77
N ALA A 152 -12.67 2.72 -1.32
CA ALA A 152 -11.92 2.85 -2.57
C ALA A 152 -12.81 3.25 -3.76
N ALA A 153 -13.99 2.62 -3.91
CA ALA A 153 -14.93 2.95 -4.99
C ALA A 153 -15.49 4.39 -4.86
N THR A 154 -15.72 4.84 -3.62
CA THR A 154 -16.17 6.21 -3.34
C THR A 154 -15.09 7.22 -3.73
N GLU A 155 -13.83 6.97 -3.35
CA GLU A 155 -12.71 7.83 -3.72
C GLU A 155 -12.43 7.82 -5.22
N GLU A 156 -12.56 6.68 -5.90
CA GLU A 156 -12.46 6.61 -7.36
C GLU A 156 -13.53 7.47 -8.06
N THR A 157 -14.78 7.39 -7.58
CA THR A 157 -15.89 8.21 -8.09
C THR A 157 -15.62 9.70 -7.87
N ARG A 158 -15.12 10.06 -6.68
CA ARG A 158 -14.75 11.44 -6.33
C ARG A 158 -13.62 11.97 -7.21
N LEU A 159 -12.54 11.20 -7.39
CA LEU A 159 -11.40 11.57 -8.24
C LEU A 159 -11.82 11.73 -9.69
N THR A 160 -12.71 10.86 -10.19
CA THR A 160 -13.29 10.98 -11.53
C THR A 160 -14.09 12.27 -11.68
N ALA A 161 -14.95 12.60 -10.70
CA ALA A 161 -15.74 13.82 -10.71
C ALA A 161 -14.86 15.09 -10.66
N VAL A 162 -13.83 15.10 -9.81
CA VAL A 162 -12.87 16.21 -9.69
C VAL A 162 -12.06 16.37 -10.98
N THR A 163 -11.59 15.27 -11.57
CA THR A 163 -10.86 15.29 -12.85
C THR A 163 -11.74 15.82 -13.97
N ALA A 164 -13.00 15.39 -14.06
CA ALA A 164 -13.95 15.88 -15.04
C ALA A 164 -14.25 17.37 -14.86
N ALA A 165 -14.36 17.85 -13.61
CA ALA A 165 -14.50 19.26 -13.31
C ALA A 165 -13.26 20.06 -13.70
N GLY A 166 -12.06 19.57 -13.37
CA GLY A 166 -10.78 20.17 -13.78
C GLY A 166 -10.65 20.28 -15.30
N ALA A 167 -11.03 19.24 -16.04
CA ALA A 167 -11.05 19.26 -17.51
C ALA A 167 -12.05 20.28 -18.08
N ARG A 168 -13.18 20.54 -17.40
CA ARG A 168 -14.10 21.63 -17.80
C ARG A 168 -13.46 23.00 -17.56
N VAL A 169 -12.84 23.21 -16.40
CA VAL A 169 -12.16 24.47 -16.07
C VAL A 169 -11.01 24.76 -17.04
N ALA A 170 -10.15 23.76 -17.31
CA ALA A 170 -9.03 23.89 -18.24
C ALA A 170 -9.51 24.27 -19.66
N ARG A 171 -10.61 23.68 -20.14
CA ARG A 171 -11.21 24.05 -21.43
C ARG A 171 -11.70 25.48 -21.47
N VAL A 172 -12.35 25.96 -20.40
CA VAL A 172 -12.80 27.35 -20.31
C VAL A 172 -11.60 28.30 -20.30
N GLN A 173 -10.56 28.01 -19.51
CA GLN A 173 -9.34 28.81 -19.48
C GLN A 173 -8.65 28.87 -20.85
N ALA A 174 -8.54 27.73 -21.54
CA ALA A 174 -7.97 27.69 -22.89
C ALA A 174 -8.79 28.53 -23.88
N LYS A 175 -10.13 28.46 -23.82
CA LYS A 175 -11.01 29.28 -24.66
C LYS A 175 -10.86 30.77 -24.36
N THR A 176 -10.80 31.15 -23.09
CA THR A 176 -10.61 32.54 -22.67
C THR A 176 -9.24 33.07 -23.11
N ALA A 177 -8.17 32.28 -22.95
CA ALA A 177 -6.84 32.64 -23.41
C ALA A 177 -6.80 32.84 -24.93
N HIS A 178 -7.47 31.98 -25.69
CA HIS A 178 -7.61 32.13 -27.13
C HIS A 178 -8.32 33.43 -27.51
N THR A 179 -9.46 33.73 -26.89
CA THR A 179 -10.21 34.98 -27.13
C THR A 179 -9.38 36.22 -26.78
N LEU A 180 -8.68 36.21 -25.64
CA LEU A 180 -7.81 37.32 -25.22
C LEU A 180 -6.64 37.51 -26.19
N SER A 181 -6.02 36.41 -26.66
CA SER A 181 -4.95 36.50 -27.65
C SER A 181 -5.44 37.08 -28.98
N GLY A 182 -6.66 36.71 -29.40
CA GLY A 182 -7.31 37.29 -30.57
C GLY A 182 -7.60 38.78 -30.41
N ALA A 183 -8.13 39.18 -29.26
CA ALA A 183 -8.39 40.59 -28.94
C ALA A 183 -7.08 41.41 -28.90
N TRP A 184 -6.00 40.86 -28.34
CA TRP A 184 -4.69 41.51 -28.38
C TRP A 184 -4.16 41.65 -29.81
N ALA A 185 -4.31 40.60 -30.64
CA ALA A 185 -3.89 40.64 -32.03
C ALA A 185 -4.67 41.69 -32.83
N THR A 186 -5.99 41.85 -32.60
CA THR A 186 -6.79 42.89 -33.27
C THR A 186 -6.39 44.30 -32.82
N LEU A 187 -6.12 44.49 -31.52
CA LEU A 187 -5.68 45.77 -30.96
C LEU A 187 -4.29 46.16 -31.51
N GLU A 188 -3.38 45.20 -31.62
CA GLU A 188 -2.05 45.40 -32.21
C GLU A 188 -2.13 45.69 -33.71
N ALA A 189 -3.03 45.01 -34.44
CA ALA A 189 -3.29 45.31 -35.85
C ALA A 189 -3.86 46.72 -36.04
N ALA A 190 -4.79 47.15 -35.18
CA ALA A 190 -5.32 48.51 -35.19
C ALA A 190 -4.22 49.55 -34.87
N ARG A 191 -3.33 49.25 -33.92
CA ARG A 191 -2.19 50.11 -33.57
C ARG A 191 -1.20 50.27 -34.73
N LYS A 192 -0.91 49.19 -35.46
CA LYS A 192 -0.04 49.18 -36.65
C LYS A 192 -0.73 49.71 -37.91
N GLY A 193 -2.03 49.94 -37.86
CA GLY A 193 -2.83 50.43 -38.98
C GLY A 193 -2.47 51.87 -39.37
N GLU A 194 -2.62 52.15 -40.67
CA GLU A 194 -2.24 53.43 -41.28
C GLU A 194 -2.95 54.65 -40.66
N GLY A 195 -4.20 54.48 -40.19
CA GLY A 195 -4.98 55.54 -39.53
C GLY A 195 -4.42 55.95 -38.16
N THR A 196 -3.99 54.99 -37.35
CA THR A 196 -3.38 55.24 -36.04
C THR A 196 -1.97 55.80 -36.20
N GLY A 197 -1.22 55.32 -37.20
CA GLY A 197 0.06 55.92 -37.59
C GLY A 197 -0.10 57.40 -37.94
N LYS A 198 -1.05 57.75 -38.83
CA LYS A 198 -1.34 59.15 -39.21
C LYS A 198 -1.73 60.00 -37.99
N ALA A 199 -2.57 59.49 -37.09
CA ALA A 199 -2.94 60.19 -35.86
C ALA A 199 -1.75 60.41 -34.92
N LEU A 200 -0.90 59.41 -34.70
CA LEU A 200 0.28 59.53 -33.85
C LEU A 200 1.36 60.44 -34.46
N THR A 201 1.56 60.41 -35.79
CA THR A 201 2.47 61.33 -36.49
C THR A 201 2.01 62.77 -36.36
N SER A 202 0.70 63.04 -36.40
CA SER A 202 0.14 64.39 -36.21
C SER A 202 0.37 64.98 -34.81
N VAL A 203 0.61 64.12 -33.81
CA VAL A 203 0.85 64.50 -32.42
C VAL A 203 2.34 64.54 -32.07
N THR A 204 3.20 63.82 -32.79
CA THR A 204 4.64 63.69 -32.45
C THR A 204 5.57 64.46 -33.37
N ALA A 205 5.18 64.68 -34.62
CA ALA A 205 5.92 65.52 -35.56
C ALA A 205 5.14 66.83 -35.79
N PRO A 206 5.78 68.01 -35.70
CA PRO A 206 5.11 69.27 -35.98
C PRO A 206 4.72 69.31 -37.47
N VAL A 207 3.42 69.16 -37.73
CA VAL A 207 2.85 69.25 -39.09
C VAL A 207 2.84 70.71 -39.57
N THR A 208 3.01 71.67 -38.65
CA THR A 208 3.09 73.11 -38.92
C THR A 208 4.38 73.69 -38.31
N PRO A 209 5.22 74.41 -39.09
CA PRO A 209 6.44 75.04 -38.57
C PRO A 209 6.13 76.04 -37.44
N GLY A 210 6.83 75.93 -36.31
CA GLY A 210 6.72 76.88 -35.18
C GLY A 210 5.71 76.52 -34.10
N VAL A 211 4.98 75.40 -34.20
CA VAL A 211 4.05 74.92 -33.17
C VAL A 211 4.65 73.74 -32.42
N THR A 212 4.86 73.87 -31.11
CA THR A 212 5.29 72.78 -30.24
C THR A 212 4.14 71.80 -30.02
N ALA A 213 4.36 70.51 -30.28
CA ALA A 213 3.36 69.50 -29.99
C ALA A 213 3.15 69.38 -28.47
N ARG A 214 1.95 69.72 -27.98
CA ARG A 214 1.57 69.58 -26.58
C ARG A 214 0.31 68.73 -26.52
N TRP A 215 0.42 67.56 -25.91
CA TRP A 215 -0.73 66.69 -25.65
C TRP A 215 -1.12 66.83 -24.19
N GLU A 216 -2.26 67.47 -23.93
CA GLU A 216 -2.89 67.49 -22.61
C GLU A 216 -4.10 66.55 -22.64
N LEU A 217 -4.18 65.64 -21.67
CA LEU A 217 -5.32 64.72 -21.56
C LEU A 217 -6.59 65.53 -21.28
N PRO A 218 -7.68 65.34 -22.05
CA PRO A 218 -8.92 66.02 -21.77
C PRO A 218 -9.47 65.53 -20.42
N VAL A 219 -9.53 66.43 -19.45
CA VAL A 219 -10.12 66.17 -18.14
C VAL A 219 -11.64 66.25 -18.30
N TRP A 220 -12.32 65.11 -18.39
CA TRP A 220 -13.78 65.02 -18.57
C TRP A 220 -14.59 65.22 -17.28
N GLY A 221 -14.20 66.17 -16.43
CA GLY A 221 -14.95 66.55 -15.21
C GLY A 221 -14.08 66.87 -14.00
N PRO A 222 -14.65 67.31 -12.86
CA PRO A 222 -13.89 67.56 -11.64
C PRO A 222 -13.23 66.26 -11.16
N SER A 223 -11.90 66.20 -11.22
CA SER A 223 -11.13 65.04 -10.75
C SER A 223 -10.57 65.34 -9.36
N GLU A 224 -10.99 64.57 -8.35
CA GLU A 224 -10.34 64.55 -7.05
C GLU A 224 -9.13 63.61 -7.12
N GLN A 225 -7.94 64.13 -6.79
CA GLN A 225 -6.74 63.29 -6.72
C GLN A 225 -6.85 62.36 -5.52
N VAL A 226 -7.06 61.08 -5.78
CA VAL A 226 -6.99 60.04 -4.75
C VAL A 226 -5.51 59.92 -4.33
N PRO A 227 -5.19 59.90 -3.03
CA PRO A 227 -3.82 59.68 -2.57
C PRO A 227 -3.28 58.41 -3.21
N ALA A 228 -2.03 58.48 -3.68
CA ALA A 228 -1.29 57.26 -4.02
C ALA A 228 -1.38 56.31 -2.81
N LEU A 229 -1.45 55.00 -3.06
CA LEU A 229 -1.26 54.02 -1.99
C LEU A 229 0.19 54.17 -1.48
N ASP A 230 0.40 55.14 -0.59
CA ASP A 230 1.61 55.25 0.17
C ASP A 230 1.71 53.99 1.03
N ALA A 231 2.83 53.30 0.85
CA ALA A 231 3.22 52.18 1.65
C ALA A 231 3.19 52.54 3.15
N ALA A 232 2.82 51.56 3.97
CA ALA A 232 2.95 51.51 5.43
C ALA A 232 1.81 52.08 6.28
N ALA A 233 0.63 51.43 6.22
CA ALA A 233 0.08 50.96 7.51
C ALA A 233 1.06 49.91 8.06
N PRO A 234 1.43 49.90 9.35
CA PRO A 234 2.41 48.95 9.86
C PRO A 234 1.92 47.54 9.55
N THR A 235 2.62 46.85 8.65
CA THR A 235 2.32 45.47 8.30
C THR A 235 2.40 44.65 9.57
N LEU A 236 1.24 44.19 10.06
CA LEU A 236 1.13 43.24 11.16
C LEU A 236 2.15 42.12 10.91
N THR A 237 3.05 41.93 11.89
CA THR A 237 3.98 40.79 11.87
C THR A 237 3.16 39.50 11.91
N ASP A 238 3.71 38.40 11.40
CA ASP A 238 2.96 37.14 11.37
C ASP A 238 2.57 36.67 12.79
N ALA A 239 3.40 36.94 13.79
CA ALA A 239 3.08 36.65 15.19
C ALA A 239 1.91 37.52 15.73
N ALA A 240 1.86 38.80 15.38
CA ALA A 240 0.76 39.67 15.76
C ALA A 240 -0.54 39.30 15.02
N LEU A 241 -0.42 38.86 13.76
CA LEU A 241 -1.54 38.35 12.97
C LEU A 241 -2.11 37.07 13.59
N ASP A 242 -1.26 36.14 14.02
CA ASP A 242 -1.69 34.88 14.64
C ASP A 242 -2.42 35.13 15.97
N GLN A 243 -1.87 35.99 16.84
CA GLN A 243 -2.52 36.38 18.10
C GLN A 243 -3.89 37.03 17.86
N LEU A 244 -3.98 37.93 16.89
CA LEU A 244 -5.21 38.64 16.60
C LEU A 244 -6.27 37.72 15.97
N VAL A 245 -5.86 36.79 15.12
CA VAL A 245 -6.75 35.75 14.57
C VAL A 245 -7.26 34.81 15.66
N ASP A 246 -6.41 34.40 16.62
CA ASP A 246 -6.83 33.54 17.73
C ASP A 246 -7.83 34.23 18.65
N ALA A 247 -7.55 35.49 18.99
CA ALA A 247 -8.40 36.31 19.85
C ALA A 247 -9.78 36.52 19.22
N ILE A 248 -9.86 36.78 17.91
CA ILE A 248 -11.16 36.91 17.24
C ILE A 248 -11.85 35.54 17.15
N ARG A 249 -11.13 34.46 16.84
CA ARG A 249 -11.72 33.11 16.73
C ARG A 249 -12.40 32.68 18.03
N THR A 250 -11.73 32.91 19.15
CA THR A 250 -12.18 32.50 20.49
C THR A 250 -13.03 33.56 21.20
N SER A 251 -13.40 34.64 20.51
CA SER A 251 -14.24 35.70 21.09
C SER A 251 -15.69 35.26 21.36
N GLU A 252 -16.13 34.15 20.78
CA GLU A 252 -17.45 33.55 21.02
C GLU A 252 -17.32 32.05 21.30
N ASP A 253 -18.29 31.51 22.04
CA ASP A 253 -18.45 30.07 22.29
C ASP A 253 -19.79 29.61 21.69
N PRO A 254 -19.79 28.73 20.65
CA PRO A 254 -18.63 28.07 20.05
C PRO A 254 -17.76 29.00 19.19
N ALA A 255 -16.49 28.63 19.04
CA ALA A 255 -15.50 29.38 18.27
C ALA A 255 -15.98 29.69 16.84
N LEU A 256 -15.69 30.91 16.37
CA LEU A 256 -16.16 31.42 15.09
C LEU A 256 -15.67 30.59 13.90
N SER A 257 -16.44 30.58 12.82
CA SER A 257 -15.98 30.02 11.53
C SER A 257 -14.94 30.94 10.88
N TYR A 258 -14.11 30.41 9.97
CA TYR A 258 -13.13 31.21 9.22
C TYR A 258 -13.75 32.42 8.54
N ARG A 259 -14.96 32.25 7.97
CA ARG A 259 -15.65 33.30 7.22
C ARG A 259 -16.08 34.44 8.16
N ASP A 260 -16.58 34.11 9.34
CA ASP A 260 -17.04 35.10 10.32
C ASP A 260 -15.86 35.83 10.96
N MET A 261 -14.80 35.10 11.31
CA MET A 261 -13.52 35.68 11.75
C MET A 261 -12.97 36.65 10.70
N ALA A 262 -12.86 36.25 9.44
CA ALA A 262 -12.30 37.09 8.37
C ALA A 262 -13.14 38.34 8.10
N THR A 263 -14.45 38.28 8.34
CA THR A 263 -15.35 39.44 8.23
C THR A 263 -15.11 40.40 9.39
N ARG A 264 -15.03 39.90 10.63
CA ARG A 264 -14.74 40.71 11.82
C ARG A 264 -13.34 41.35 11.78
N PHE A 265 -12.33 40.61 11.33
CA PHE A 265 -10.97 41.10 11.13
C PHE A 265 -10.91 42.33 10.20
N ARG A 266 -11.70 42.32 9.12
CA ARG A 266 -11.79 43.46 8.19
C ARG A 266 -12.64 44.58 8.75
N ALA A 267 -13.73 44.25 9.45
CA ALA A 267 -14.60 45.24 10.09
C ALA A 267 -13.88 46.02 11.21
N SER A 268 -12.89 45.41 11.88
CA SER A 268 -12.04 46.09 12.86
C SER A 268 -10.92 46.94 12.24
N GLY A 269 -10.92 47.12 10.90
CA GLY A 269 -9.98 47.98 10.19
C GLY A 269 -8.62 47.36 9.90
N HIS A 270 -8.43 46.06 10.16
CA HIS A 270 -7.19 45.38 9.81
C HIS A 270 -7.18 44.96 8.34
N SER A 271 -6.02 45.10 7.70
CA SER A 271 -5.80 44.66 6.32
C SER A 271 -4.69 43.62 6.26
N ALA A 272 -4.98 42.51 5.59
CA ALA A 272 -4.02 41.46 5.27
C ALA A 272 -4.44 40.79 3.96
N SER A 273 -3.47 40.37 3.15
CA SER A 273 -3.76 39.56 1.96
C SER A 273 -4.47 38.26 2.37
N GLU A 274 -5.43 37.79 1.57
CA GLU A 274 -6.19 36.55 1.83
C GLU A 274 -5.28 35.33 2.05
N VAL A 275 -4.14 35.26 1.35
CA VAL A 275 -3.13 34.20 1.49
C VAL A 275 -2.53 34.19 2.90
N ARG A 276 -2.13 35.36 3.42
CA ARG A 276 -1.57 35.50 4.78
C ARG A 276 -2.62 35.22 5.86
N LEU A 277 -3.85 35.68 5.67
CA LEU A 277 -4.94 35.47 6.63
C LEU A 277 -5.31 33.98 6.76
N ARG A 278 -5.36 33.24 5.63
CA ARG A 278 -5.57 31.78 5.66
C ARG A 278 -4.40 31.01 6.27
N ALA A 279 -3.17 31.47 6.04
CA ALA A 279 -1.99 30.85 6.63
C ALA A 279 -2.01 31.01 8.17
N ALA A 280 -2.35 32.19 8.67
CA ALA A 280 -2.53 32.45 10.10
C ALA A 280 -3.65 31.57 10.69
N TRP A 281 -4.82 31.53 10.05
CA TRP A 281 -5.93 30.68 10.47
C TRP A 281 -5.50 29.21 10.64
N LYS A 282 -4.75 28.64 9.69
CA LYS A 282 -4.28 27.25 9.78
C LYS A 282 -3.28 26.99 10.91
N ARG A 283 -2.52 28.00 11.33
CA ARG A 283 -1.54 27.84 12.43
C ARG A 283 -2.20 27.84 13.79
N VAL A 284 -3.33 28.52 13.90
CA VAL A 284 -4.05 28.76 15.16
C VAL A 284 -5.25 27.82 15.32
N ALA A 285 -5.84 27.36 14.20
CA ALA A 285 -7.01 26.48 14.15
C ALA A 285 -6.79 25.15 14.87
#